data_AF-A0A7X7J992-F1
#
_entry.id   AF-A0A7X7J992-F1
#
_cell.length_a   1.000
_cell.length_b   1.000
_cell.length_c   1.000
_cell.angle_alpha   90.00
_cell.angle_beta   90.00
_cell.angle_gamma   90.00
#
_symmetry.space_group_name_H-M   'P 1'
#
loop_
_entity.id
_entity.type
_entity.pdbx_description
1 polymer ?
#
loop_
_entity_poly.entity_id
_entity_poly.type
_entity_poly.pdbx_seq_one_letter_code
_entity_poly.pdbx_strand_id
1 'polypeptide(L)'
;TTVPGDYDADGNADMAVYDQPTGAWYVWSQAKQKALIWARPWGWTGAVPVPGDYDGDKNADLAVFDTITGYWYVWSEVKGVALAWAQNWGWPGANPPGGRQ
;
A
#
# COMPACT_ATOMS: atom_id res chain seq x y z
N THR A 1 6.75 8.73 1.81
CA THR A 1 6.88 8.36 0.38
C THR A 1 5.56 8.51 -0.34
N THR A 2 5.56 8.98 -1.59
CA THR A 2 4.36 9.04 -2.42
C THR A 2 4.03 7.67 -3.00
N VAL A 3 2.77 7.28 -2.98
CA VAL A 3 2.29 5.94 -3.35
C VAL A 3 0.98 6.00 -4.14
N PRO A 4 0.90 6.83 -5.21
CA PRO A 4 -0.35 7.02 -5.96
C PRO A 4 -0.86 5.71 -6.56
N GLY A 5 -2.17 5.59 -6.66
CA GLY A 5 -2.89 4.41 -7.16
C GLY A 5 -4.39 4.72 -7.18
N ASP A 6 -5.19 3.93 -7.89
CA ASP A 6 -6.65 4.06 -7.86
C ASP A 6 -7.18 3.30 -6.63
N TYR A 7 -7.48 3.99 -5.53
CA TYR A 7 -7.89 3.37 -4.27
C TYR A 7 -9.42 3.34 -4.10
N ASP A 8 -10.17 3.82 -5.08
CA ASP A 8 -11.63 3.86 -5.02
C ASP A 8 -12.37 3.36 -6.29
N ALA A 9 -11.61 2.74 -7.19
CA ALA A 9 -12.03 2.07 -8.42
C ALA A 9 -12.78 3.00 -9.38
N ASP A 10 -12.46 4.29 -9.39
CA ASP A 10 -13.04 5.26 -10.33
C ASP A 10 -12.28 5.35 -11.67
N GLY A 11 -11.18 4.61 -11.80
CA GLY A 11 -10.34 4.55 -12.99
C GLY A 11 -9.26 5.63 -13.04
N ASN A 12 -9.20 6.54 -12.05
CA ASN A 12 -8.15 7.54 -11.93
C ASN A 12 -7.23 7.22 -10.75
N ALA A 13 -5.96 7.65 -10.84
CA ALA A 13 -5.07 7.57 -9.69
C ALA A 13 -5.45 8.62 -8.64
N ASP A 14 -5.52 8.20 -7.38
CA ASP A 14 -5.64 9.05 -6.20
C ASP A 14 -4.27 9.48 -5.67
N MET A 15 -4.27 10.61 -4.97
CA MET A 15 -3.09 11.09 -4.27
C MET A 15 -2.90 10.30 -2.98
N ALA A 16 -1.71 9.73 -2.78
CA ALA A 16 -1.46 8.93 -1.60
C ALA A 16 -0.02 9.08 -1.08
N VAL A 17 0.10 9.06 0.25
CA VAL A 17 1.39 9.07 0.96
C VAL A 17 1.43 8.01 2.04
N TYR A 18 2.60 7.39 2.18
CA TYR A 18 2.99 6.51 3.26
C TYR A 18 3.95 7.23 4.20
N ASP A 19 3.57 7.37 5.46
CA ASP A 19 4.38 7.94 6.53
C ASP A 19 5.40 6.89 7.01
N GLN A 20 6.61 6.93 6.46
CA GLN A 20 7.66 5.94 6.72
C GLN A 20 8.00 5.75 8.20
N PRO A 21 8.12 6.82 9.03
CA PRO A 21 8.29 6.69 10.47
C PRO A 21 7.22 5.84 11.17
N THR A 22 5.94 6.05 10.86
CA THR A 22 4.83 5.45 11.63
C THR A 22 4.23 4.21 10.97
N GLY A 23 4.41 4.06 9.66
CA GLY A 23 3.76 3.05 8.84
C GLY A 23 2.31 3.39 8.45
N ALA A 24 1.89 4.65 8.63
CA ALA A 24 0.53 5.07 8.34
C ALA A 24 0.32 5.46 6.87
N TRP A 25 -0.85 5.13 6.33
CA TRP A 25 -1.29 5.50 4.98
C TRP A 25 -2.32 6.63 5.01
N TYR A 26 -2.22 7.52 4.01
CA TYR A 26 -3.15 8.61 3.78
C TYR A 26 -3.46 8.68 2.29
N VAL A 27 -4.75 8.70 1.94
CA VAL A 27 -5.22 8.74 0.54
C VAL A 27 -6.29 9.79 0.38
N TRP A 28 -6.15 10.62 -0.66
CA TRP A 28 -7.06 11.68 -1.04
C TRP A 28 -7.54 11.49 -2.48
N SER A 29 -8.85 11.46 -2.67
CA SER A 29 -9.46 11.46 -4.00
C SER A 29 -9.73 12.89 -4.46
N GLN A 30 -9.09 13.26 -5.56
CA GLN A 30 -9.35 14.55 -6.20
C GLN A 30 -10.70 14.56 -6.93
N ALA A 31 -11.16 13.42 -7.43
CA ALA A 31 -12.48 13.33 -8.06
C ALA A 31 -13.61 13.53 -7.03
N LYS A 32 -13.46 12.96 -5.83
CA LYS A 32 -14.48 13.01 -4.77
C LYS A 32 -14.28 14.13 -3.75
N GLN A 33 -13.16 14.86 -3.82
CA GLN A 33 -12.81 15.97 -2.91
C GLN A 33 -12.84 15.55 -1.43
N LYS A 34 -12.31 14.36 -1.11
CA LYS A 34 -12.28 13.83 0.26
C LYS A 34 -11.12 12.88 0.49
N ALA A 35 -10.78 12.69 1.76
CA ALA A 35 -9.92 11.58 2.18
C ALA A 35 -10.68 10.25 2.00
N LEU A 36 -10.03 9.29 1.36
CA LEU A 36 -10.48 7.90 1.26
C LEU A 36 -9.97 7.09 2.46
N ILE A 37 -8.70 7.32 2.82
CA ILE A 37 -8.00 6.66 3.92
C ILE A 37 -7.30 7.73 4.74
N TRP A 38 -7.47 7.67 6.07
CA TRP A 38 -6.82 8.59 6.99
C TRP A 38 -6.11 7.82 8.10
N ALA A 39 -4.79 7.97 8.17
CA ALA A 39 -3.94 7.40 9.21
C ALA A 39 -4.12 5.88 9.41
N ARG A 40 -4.27 5.12 8.32
CA ARG A 40 -4.40 3.65 8.41
C ARG A 40 -3.05 3.03 8.79
N PRO A 41 -2.92 2.35 9.94
CA PRO A 41 -1.65 1.78 10.38
C PRO A 41 -1.42 0.42 9.71
N TRP A 42 -0.95 0.44 8.46
CA TRP A 42 -0.60 -0.78 7.73
C TRP A 42 0.86 -0.76 7.28
N GLY A 43 1.74 -1.15 8.19
CA GLY A 43 3.18 -1.16 7.99
C GLY A 43 3.91 -0.79 9.27
N TRP A 44 5.20 -0.50 9.16
CA TRP A 44 6.06 -0.16 10.28
C TRP A 44 7.29 0.63 9.78
N THR A 45 8.08 1.16 10.70
CA THR A 45 9.32 1.84 10.37
C THR A 45 10.25 0.94 9.54
N GLY A 46 10.55 1.36 8.31
CA GLY A 46 11.44 0.65 7.39
C GLY A 46 10.74 -0.32 6.42
N ALA A 47 9.44 -0.54 6.56
CA ALA A 47 8.65 -1.19 5.51
C ALA A 47 8.64 -0.33 4.22
N VAL A 48 8.69 -1.00 3.07
CA VAL A 48 8.61 -0.34 1.77
C VAL A 48 7.19 -0.47 1.23
N PRO A 49 6.46 0.63 1.00
CA PRO A 49 5.09 0.55 0.48
C PRO A 49 5.11 0.21 -1.03
N VAL A 50 4.20 -0.68 -1.44
CA VAL A 50 4.11 -1.20 -2.82
C VAL A 50 2.63 -1.42 -3.20
N PRO A 51 1.81 -0.36 -3.23
CA PRO A 51 0.38 -0.50 -3.46
C PRO A 51 0.07 -1.09 -4.84
N GLY A 52 -1.08 -1.73 -4.96
CA GLY A 52 -1.58 -2.32 -6.20
C GLY A 52 -2.84 -3.12 -5.96
N ASP A 53 -3.60 -3.40 -7.01
CA ASP A 53 -4.77 -4.28 -6.94
C ASP A 53 -4.29 -5.74 -6.95
N TYR A 54 -4.23 -6.37 -5.77
CA TYR A 54 -3.75 -7.75 -5.61
C TYR A 54 -4.88 -8.77 -5.55
N ASP A 55 -6.14 -8.34 -5.50
CA ASP A 55 -7.29 -9.24 -5.39
C ASP A 55 -8.32 -9.10 -6.51
N GLY A 56 -8.07 -8.23 -7.49
CA GLY A 56 -8.80 -8.06 -8.73
C GLY A 56 -10.07 -7.22 -8.60
N ASP A 57 -10.24 -6.46 -7.50
CA ASP A 57 -11.42 -5.65 -7.27
C ASP A 57 -11.34 -4.22 -7.85
N LYS A 58 -10.22 -3.90 -8.50
CA LYS A 58 -9.86 -2.61 -9.13
C LYS A 58 -9.49 -1.49 -8.16
N ASN A 59 -9.51 -1.72 -6.85
CA ASN A 59 -8.94 -0.79 -5.87
C ASN A 59 -7.50 -1.21 -5.57
N ALA A 60 -6.62 -0.25 -5.42
CA ALA A 60 -5.28 -0.49 -4.92
C ALA A 60 -5.36 -0.90 -3.44
N ASP A 61 -4.73 -2.02 -3.11
CA ASP A 61 -4.57 -2.49 -1.75
C ASP A 61 -3.35 -1.84 -1.08
N LEU A 62 -3.40 -1.74 0.24
CA LEU A 62 -2.28 -1.29 1.05
C LEU A 62 -1.29 -2.45 1.19
N ALA A 63 -0.20 -2.40 0.46
CA ALA A 63 0.82 -3.42 0.48
C ALA A 63 2.16 -2.87 0.95
N VAL A 64 2.84 -3.62 1.81
CA VAL A 64 4.21 -3.35 2.22
C VAL A 64 5.10 -4.56 2.02
N PHE A 65 6.36 -4.28 1.68
CA PHE A 65 7.42 -5.26 1.54
C PHE A 65 8.47 -5.06 2.63
N ASP A 66 8.80 -6.14 3.33
CA ASP A 66 9.92 -6.19 4.26
C ASP A 66 11.21 -6.52 3.53
N THR A 67 12.06 -5.52 3.31
CA THR A 67 13.36 -5.73 2.65
C THR A 67 14.33 -6.57 3.49
N ILE A 68 14.10 -6.74 4.79
CA ILE A 68 14.96 -7.57 5.66
C ILE A 68 14.62 -9.05 5.52
N THR A 69 13.34 -9.40 5.49
CA THR A 69 12.90 -10.81 5.44
C THR A 69 12.52 -11.29 4.05
N GLY A 70 12.17 -10.37 3.15
CA GLY A 70 11.62 -10.68 1.82
C GLY A 70 10.12 -10.95 1.82
N TYR A 71 9.40 -10.58 2.88
CA TYR A 71 7.98 -10.88 3.05
C TYR A 71 7.07 -9.75 2.60
N TRP A 72 5.90 -10.15 2.08
CA TRP A 72 4.82 -9.24 1.72
C TRP A 72 3.69 -9.27 2.74
N TYR A 73 3.10 -8.10 2.96
CA TYR A 73 1.92 -7.90 3.81
C TYR A 73 0.95 -7.01 3.05
N VAL A 74 -0.24 -7.54 2.75
CA VAL A 74 -1.21 -6.87 1.88
C VAL A 74 -2.55 -6.79 2.59
N TRP A 75 -3.15 -5.61 2.61
CA TRP A 75 -4.44 -5.31 3.21
C TRP A 75 -5.40 -4.70 2.20
N SER A 76 -6.56 -5.33 2.06
CA SER A 76 -7.67 -4.78 1.28
C SER A 76 -8.55 -3.92 2.17
N GLU A 77 -8.68 -2.64 1.82
CA GLU A 77 -9.63 -1.75 2.48
C GLU A 77 -11.08 -2.09 2.15
N VAL A 78 -11.33 -2.58 0.93
CA VAL A 78 -12.67 -2.96 0.46
C VAL A 78 -13.19 -4.18 1.22
N LYS A 79 -12.36 -5.22 1.35
CA LYS A 79 -12.75 -6.45 2.06
C LYS A 79 -12.53 -6.36 3.56
N GLY A 80 -11.73 -5.42 4.02
CA GLY A 80 -11.39 -5.25 5.44
C GLY A 80 -10.59 -6.43 6.02
N VAL A 81 -9.75 -7.06 5.20
CA VAL A 81 -8.93 -8.23 5.58
C VAL A 81 -7.51 -8.13 5.04
N ALA A 82 -6.59 -8.84 5.69
CA ALA A 82 -5.26 -9.10 5.15
C ALA A 82 -5.38 -10.14 4.03
N LEU A 83 -5.03 -9.75 2.81
CA LEU A 83 -4.94 -10.65 1.66
C LEU A 83 -3.68 -11.52 1.74
N ALA A 84 -2.61 -10.98 2.33
CA ALA A 84 -1.37 -11.68 2.56
C ALA A 84 -0.77 -11.29 3.92
N TRP A 85 -0.26 -12.29 4.64
CA TRP A 85 0.44 -12.11 5.90
C TRP A 85 1.74 -12.89 5.88
N ALA A 86 2.87 -12.19 5.96
CA ALA A 86 4.21 -12.79 5.86
C ALA A 86 4.35 -13.71 4.63
N GLN A 87 3.79 -13.29 3.49
CA GLN A 87 3.87 -14.07 2.25
C GLN A 87 5.32 -14.09 1.77
N ASN A 88 5.91 -15.28 1.77
CA ASN A 88 7.29 -15.50 1.34
C ASN A 88 7.35 -15.48 -0.20
N TRP A 89 7.51 -14.29 -0.76
CA TRP A 89 7.66 -14.07 -2.19
C TRP A 89 8.70 -12.99 -2.47
N GLY A 90 9.95 -13.33 -2.19
CA GLY A 90 11.08 -12.43 -2.27
C GLY A 90 12.28 -13.03 -1.55
N TRP A 91 13.26 -12.19 -1.24
CA TRP A 91 14.42 -12.56 -0.43
C TRP A 91 14.95 -11.32 0.31
N PRO A 92 15.74 -11.51 1.38
CA PRO A 92 16.44 -10.42 2.05
C PRO A 92 17.23 -9.55 1.06
N GLY A 93 16.99 -8.25 1.07
CA GLY A 93 17.62 -7.28 0.19
C GLY A 93 17.00 -7.15 -1.21
N ALA A 94 15.94 -7.89 -1.53
CA ALA A 94 15.19 -7.64 -2.75
C ALA A 94 14.62 -6.22 -2.74
N ASN A 95 14.59 -5.57 -3.91
CA ASN A 95 13.99 -4.25 -4.06
C ASN A 95 12.66 -4.40 -4.80
N PRO A 96 11.51 -4.10 -4.16
CA PRO A 96 10.24 -4.17 -4.83
C PRO A 96 10.11 -3.03 -5.88
N PRO A 97 9.32 -3.23 -6.95
CA PRO A 97 8.99 -2.16 -7.88
C PRO A 97 8.39 -0.97 -7.11
N GLY A 98 8.91 0.25 -7.30
CA GLY A 98 8.44 1.45 -6.59
C GLY A 98 9.25 1.87 -5.34
N GLY A 99 10.25 1.09 -4.94
CA GLY A 99 11.03 1.33 -3.72
C GLY A 99 11.90 2.61 -3.70
N ARG A 100 12.23 3.22 -4.85
CA ARG A 100 12.93 4.52 -4.97
C ARG A 100 12.67 5.12 -6.35
N GLN A 101 12.13 6.35 -6.39
CA GLN A 101 12.46 7.35 -7.41
C GLN A 101 12.83 8.63 -6.68
#